data_AF-A0A522WPT8-F1
#
_entry.id   AF-A0A522WPT8-F1
#
_cell.length_a   1.000
_cell.length_b   1.000
_cell.length_c   1.000
_cell.angle_alpha   90.00
_cell.angle_beta   90.00
_cell.angle_gamma   90.00
#
_symmetry.space_group_name_H-M   'P 1'
#
loop_
_entity.id
_entity.type
_entity.pdbx_description
1 polymer ?
#
loop_
_entity_poly.entity_id
_entity_poly.type
_entity_poly.pdbx_seq_one_letter_code
_entity_poly.pdbx_strand_id
1 'polypeptide(L)'
;MSGELLYILVEGEPASPELPFLQNSISKIFKDNDISYVPEVFEIGSSSVLFNSSLAKTFYKHSKAHTKIPVLAIADSDYRVSQDKLSRVSQDKLSIENNEIISSKKAKVLYWHRHEWENYLLEETQLIADFVNQFPKQSKKSGGFSKNSDIKVTKNALDNHLTDYFIESIKEEFFECLKFNLNPKIDYSSFSIPKPNTFDTDTIETIGIWFLTYFETTKISTHPTRNSLYEEIKSEFNWHNLINQPSTLSLDFAKNYFRGKEA
;
A
#
# COMPACT_ATOMS: atom_id res chain seq x y z
N MET A 1 -4.55 -19.37 12.87
CA MET A 1 -5.79 -19.75 12.13
C MET A 1 -5.39 -20.01 10.69
N SER A 2 -5.71 -21.16 10.09
CA SER A 2 -5.43 -21.40 8.67
C SER A 2 -6.61 -20.88 7.83
N GLY A 3 -6.55 -19.61 7.43
CA GLY A 3 -7.56 -19.02 6.55
C GLY A 3 -7.47 -19.57 5.12
N GLU A 4 -8.55 -19.47 4.36
CA GLU A 4 -8.55 -19.84 2.94
C GLU A 4 -7.85 -18.73 2.12
N LEU A 5 -6.91 -19.11 1.24
CA LEU A 5 -6.21 -18.15 0.38
C LEU A 5 -7.18 -17.43 -0.55
N LEU A 6 -7.06 -16.13 -0.68
CA LEU A 6 -7.86 -15.27 -1.53
C LEU A 6 -6.95 -14.48 -2.45
N TYR A 7 -6.95 -14.80 -3.74
CA TYR A 7 -6.10 -14.14 -4.72
C TYR A 7 -6.74 -12.83 -5.23
N ILE A 8 -5.92 -11.79 -5.26
CA ILE A 8 -6.23 -10.48 -5.83
C ILE A 8 -5.18 -10.18 -6.89
N LEU A 9 -5.60 -9.99 -8.13
CA LEU A 9 -4.70 -9.72 -9.25
C LEU A 9 -4.50 -8.22 -9.38
N VAL A 10 -3.26 -7.79 -9.60
CA VAL A 10 -2.92 -6.38 -9.79
C VAL A 10 -2.04 -6.23 -11.02
N GLU A 11 -2.31 -5.23 -11.85
CA GLU A 11 -1.41 -4.78 -12.90
C GLU A 11 -0.26 -3.98 -12.28
N GLY A 12 0.98 -4.24 -12.69
CA GLY A 12 2.15 -3.58 -12.12
C GLY A 12 3.44 -4.09 -12.75
N GLU A 13 4.57 -3.75 -12.13
CA GLU A 13 5.87 -4.34 -12.43
C GLU A 13 6.34 -5.23 -11.26
N PRO A 14 7.08 -6.32 -11.52
CA PRO A 14 7.51 -7.28 -10.48
C PRO A 14 8.34 -6.70 -9.34
N ALA A 15 8.96 -5.54 -9.55
CA ALA A 15 9.76 -4.82 -8.57
C ALA A 15 9.09 -3.52 -8.09
N SER A 16 7.82 -3.30 -8.44
CA SER A 16 7.09 -2.10 -8.04
C SER A 16 6.86 -2.10 -6.51
N PRO A 17 7.09 -0.97 -5.82
CA PRO A 17 6.74 -0.83 -4.40
C PRO A 17 5.23 -0.96 -4.14
N GLU A 18 4.40 -0.82 -5.18
CA GLU A 18 2.94 -0.96 -5.14
C GLU A 18 2.50 -2.33 -4.59
N LEU A 19 3.18 -3.40 -5.02
CA LEU A 19 2.77 -4.76 -4.70
C LEU A 19 2.98 -5.09 -3.21
N PRO A 20 4.17 -4.86 -2.61
CA PRO A 20 4.36 -4.97 -1.16
C PRO A 20 3.40 -4.08 -0.36
N PHE A 21 3.19 -2.85 -0.81
CA PHE A 21 2.27 -1.93 -0.14
C PHE A 21 0.82 -2.47 -0.13
N LEU A 22 0.28 -2.85 -1.30
CA LEU A 22 -1.09 -3.34 -1.44
C LEU A 22 -1.28 -4.64 -0.65
N GLN A 23 -0.30 -5.54 -0.70
CA GLN A 23 -0.30 -6.75 0.09
C GLN A 23 -0.40 -6.44 1.58
N ASN A 24 0.43 -5.52 2.10
CA ASN A 24 0.43 -5.15 3.51
C ASN A 24 -0.88 -4.50 3.94
N SER A 25 -1.37 -3.53 3.16
CA SER A 25 -2.61 -2.81 3.44
C SER A 25 -3.81 -3.76 3.47
N ILE A 26 -3.98 -4.59 2.44
CA ILE A 26 -5.08 -5.55 2.36
C ILE A 26 -4.98 -6.59 3.48
N SER A 27 -3.78 -7.10 3.75
CA SER A 27 -3.56 -8.08 4.85
C SER A 27 -3.95 -7.50 6.21
N LYS A 28 -3.56 -6.25 6.47
CA LYS A 28 -3.90 -5.55 7.72
C LYS A 28 -5.41 -5.37 7.85
N ILE A 29 -6.09 -4.92 6.79
CA ILE A 29 -7.54 -4.76 6.77
C ILE A 29 -8.25 -6.08 7.08
N PHE A 30 -7.79 -7.19 6.50
CA PHE A 30 -8.39 -8.51 6.73
C PHE A 30 -8.19 -8.96 8.18
N LYS A 31 -6.98 -8.76 8.72
CA LYS A 31 -6.66 -9.09 10.11
C LYS A 31 -7.49 -8.27 11.10
N ASP A 32 -7.56 -6.95 10.92
CA ASP A 32 -8.21 -6.03 11.84
C ASP A 32 -9.75 -6.19 11.84
N ASN A 33 -10.32 -6.80 10.79
CA ASN A 33 -11.74 -7.08 10.66
C ASN A 33 -12.12 -8.55 10.89
N ASP A 34 -11.20 -9.37 11.40
CA ASP A 34 -11.39 -10.81 11.64
C ASP A 34 -11.87 -11.58 10.40
N ILE A 35 -11.44 -11.17 9.20
CA ILE A 35 -11.80 -11.83 7.95
C ILE A 35 -11.09 -13.17 7.88
N SER A 36 -11.84 -14.26 7.67
CA SER A 36 -11.30 -15.63 7.68
C SER A 36 -10.44 -16.00 6.48
N TYR A 37 -10.26 -15.09 5.54
CA TYR A 37 -9.49 -15.29 4.31
C TYR A 37 -8.08 -14.73 4.46
N VAL A 38 -7.12 -15.33 3.76
CA VAL A 38 -5.74 -14.82 3.69
C VAL A 38 -5.57 -14.16 2.32
N PRO A 39 -5.51 -12.83 2.23
CA PRO A 39 -5.35 -12.15 0.95
C PRO A 39 -3.93 -12.35 0.42
N GLU A 40 -3.84 -12.69 -0.87
CA GLU A 40 -2.58 -12.82 -1.60
C GLU A 40 -2.69 -12.01 -2.89
N VAL A 41 -1.92 -10.92 -2.96
CA VAL A 41 -1.87 -10.02 -4.09
C VAL A 41 -0.85 -10.57 -5.08
N PHE A 42 -1.28 -10.78 -6.32
CA PHE A 42 -0.50 -11.37 -7.38
C PHE A 42 -0.40 -10.39 -8.55
N GLU A 43 0.82 -9.96 -8.86
CA GLU A 43 1.11 -9.06 -9.97
C GLU A 43 1.13 -9.82 -11.31
N ILE A 44 0.58 -9.20 -12.36
CA ILE A 44 0.36 -9.86 -13.66
C ILE A 44 0.97 -9.13 -14.86
N GLY A 45 1.93 -8.23 -14.65
CA GLY A 45 2.54 -7.40 -15.67
C GLY A 45 1.58 -6.36 -16.25
N SER A 46 2.05 -5.60 -17.23
CA SER A 46 1.38 -4.44 -17.84
C SER A 46 0.21 -4.76 -18.79
N SER A 47 -0.52 -5.86 -18.56
CA SER A 47 -1.67 -6.16 -19.41
C SER A 47 -2.85 -6.76 -18.65
N SER A 48 -3.83 -5.90 -18.38
CA SER A 48 -5.16 -6.29 -17.90
C SER A 48 -5.90 -7.34 -18.75
N VAL A 49 -5.46 -7.60 -19.99
CA VAL A 49 -5.97 -8.70 -20.83
C VAL A 49 -5.63 -10.08 -20.24
N LEU A 50 -4.54 -10.18 -19.48
CA LEU A 50 -4.06 -11.43 -18.90
C LEU A 50 -4.93 -11.94 -17.75
N PHE A 51 -5.68 -11.06 -17.06
CA PHE A 51 -6.58 -11.49 -15.97
C PHE A 51 -7.54 -12.60 -16.41
N ASN A 52 -8.19 -12.42 -17.57
CA ASN A 52 -9.28 -13.27 -18.04
C ASN A 52 -8.86 -14.33 -19.08
N SER A 53 -7.61 -14.32 -19.55
CA SER A 53 -7.12 -15.27 -20.54
C SER A 53 -6.89 -16.67 -19.94
N SER A 54 -6.18 -16.74 -18.82
CA SER A 54 -5.82 -17.99 -18.14
C SER A 54 -5.60 -17.85 -16.62
N LEU A 55 -5.15 -16.69 -16.14
CA LEU A 55 -4.76 -16.48 -14.75
C LEU A 55 -5.93 -16.62 -13.77
N ALA A 56 -7.07 -15.95 -14.02
CA ALA A 56 -8.25 -16.12 -13.16
C ALA A 56 -8.66 -17.59 -13.05
N LYS A 57 -8.68 -18.32 -14.17
CA LYS A 57 -9.01 -19.76 -14.19
C LYS A 57 -8.06 -20.60 -13.34
N THR A 58 -6.78 -20.22 -13.26
CA THR A 58 -5.78 -20.86 -12.39
C THR A 58 -6.12 -20.62 -10.92
N PHE A 59 -6.41 -19.38 -10.53
CA PHE A 59 -6.76 -19.07 -9.14
C PHE A 59 -8.09 -19.67 -8.69
N TYR A 60 -9.09 -19.75 -9.57
CA TYR A 60 -10.32 -20.52 -9.32
C TYR A 60 -10.07 -22.01 -9.07
N LYS A 61 -8.96 -22.59 -9.55
CA LYS A 61 -8.58 -23.99 -9.28
C LYS A 61 -7.78 -24.14 -7.98
N HIS A 62 -6.97 -23.14 -7.63
CA HIS A 62 -6.02 -23.23 -6.52
C HIS A 62 -6.57 -22.74 -5.18
N SER A 63 -7.60 -21.88 -5.20
CA SER A 63 -8.22 -21.41 -3.97
C SER A 63 -9.67 -21.85 -3.84
N LYS A 64 -9.99 -22.41 -2.66
CA LYS A 64 -11.36 -22.73 -2.26
C LYS A 64 -12.20 -21.49 -2.02
N ALA A 65 -11.58 -20.37 -1.62
CA ALA A 65 -12.27 -19.09 -1.46
C ALA A 65 -12.96 -18.69 -2.77
N HIS A 66 -12.31 -18.93 -3.92
CA HIS A 66 -12.84 -18.54 -5.21
C HIS A 66 -14.04 -19.35 -5.72
N THR A 67 -14.44 -20.40 -5.01
CA THR A 67 -15.74 -21.06 -5.26
C THR A 67 -16.92 -20.20 -4.82
N LYS A 68 -16.68 -19.20 -3.95
CA LYS A 68 -17.68 -18.33 -3.33
C LYS A 68 -17.44 -16.85 -3.60
N ILE A 69 -16.22 -16.51 -4.02
CA ILE A 69 -15.71 -15.15 -4.19
C ILE A 69 -15.10 -15.05 -5.59
N PRO A 70 -15.52 -14.11 -6.45
CA PRO A 70 -14.84 -13.95 -7.72
C PRO A 70 -13.37 -13.59 -7.50
N VAL A 71 -12.49 -14.07 -8.38
CA VAL A 71 -11.09 -13.58 -8.42
C VAL A 71 -11.17 -12.08 -8.70
N LEU A 72 -10.56 -11.26 -7.84
CA LEU A 72 -10.51 -9.82 -8.04
C LEU A 72 -9.33 -9.49 -8.96
N ALA A 73 -9.50 -8.51 -9.82
CA ALA A 73 -8.41 -7.93 -10.59
C ALA A 73 -8.47 -6.41 -10.51
N ILE A 74 -7.34 -5.74 -10.39
CA ILE A 74 -7.18 -4.29 -10.29
C ILE A 74 -6.22 -3.86 -11.40
N ALA A 75 -6.63 -2.92 -12.25
CA ALA A 75 -5.85 -2.51 -13.42
C ALA A 75 -6.03 -1.06 -13.83
N ASP A 76 -5.09 -0.59 -14.65
CA ASP A 76 -5.13 0.72 -15.28
C ASP A 76 -6.27 0.88 -16.28
N SER A 77 -7.01 1.98 -16.16
CA SER A 77 -7.90 2.45 -17.21
C SER A 77 -7.05 3.04 -18.33
N ASP A 78 -6.63 2.19 -19.24
CA ASP A 78 -6.03 2.66 -20.48
C ASP A 78 -7.03 3.46 -21.33
N TYR A 79 -6.51 4.37 -22.17
CA TYR A 79 -7.32 5.15 -23.11
C TYR A 79 -8.18 4.29 -24.06
N ARG A 80 -7.80 3.01 -24.28
CA ARG A 80 -8.60 2.04 -25.04
C ARG A 80 -9.80 1.51 -24.25
N VAL A 81 -9.68 1.40 -22.94
CA VAL A 81 -10.77 1.02 -22.03
C VAL A 81 -11.77 2.17 -21.90
N SER A 82 -11.31 3.43 -21.94
CA SER A 82 -12.20 4.60 -21.85
C SER A 82 -13.08 4.77 -23.09
N GLN A 83 -12.62 4.47 -24.31
CA GLN A 83 -13.46 4.59 -25.51
C GLN A 83 -14.57 3.52 -25.61
N ASP A 84 -14.29 2.27 -25.23
CA ASP A 84 -15.30 1.20 -25.25
C ASP A 84 -16.23 1.21 -24.01
N LYS A 85 -15.84 1.90 -22.94
CA LYS A 85 -16.64 1.98 -21.70
C LYS A 85 -17.39 3.30 -21.51
N LEU A 86 -16.87 4.46 -21.91
CA LEU A 86 -17.58 5.73 -21.66
C LEU A 86 -18.90 5.85 -22.44
N SER A 87 -19.10 5.04 -23.48
CA SER A 87 -20.37 4.95 -24.22
C SER A 87 -21.33 3.87 -23.68
N ARG A 88 -20.93 3.04 -22.70
CA ARG A 88 -21.73 1.88 -22.20
C ARG A 88 -21.61 1.55 -20.69
N VAL A 89 -20.86 2.32 -19.88
CA VAL A 89 -20.47 1.96 -18.49
C VAL A 89 -20.95 2.98 -17.44
N SER A 90 -21.91 3.82 -17.79
CA SER A 90 -22.75 4.43 -16.77
C SER A 90 -23.67 3.33 -16.21
N GLN A 91 -23.33 2.81 -15.03
CA GLN A 91 -24.17 2.02 -14.11
C GLN A 91 -24.49 0.54 -14.39
N ASP A 92 -24.51 0.05 -15.64
CA ASP A 92 -25.10 -1.29 -15.93
C ASP A 92 -24.16 -2.51 -15.94
N LYS A 93 -22.88 -2.39 -15.55
CA LYS A 93 -21.95 -3.55 -15.43
C LYS A 93 -21.39 -3.82 -14.04
N LEU A 94 -21.75 -3.01 -13.03
CA LEU A 94 -21.63 -3.39 -11.62
C LEU A 94 -22.65 -4.47 -11.21
N SER A 95 -23.58 -4.81 -12.12
CA SER A 95 -24.69 -5.74 -11.95
C SER A 95 -24.50 -7.11 -12.61
N ILE A 96 -23.30 -7.47 -13.09
CA ILE A 96 -23.04 -8.90 -13.36
C ILE A 96 -22.98 -9.58 -12.01
N GLU A 97 -23.95 -10.45 -11.73
CA GLU A 97 -24.02 -11.17 -10.46
C GLU A 97 -22.71 -11.94 -10.24
N ASN A 98 -22.12 -11.84 -9.04
CA ASN A 98 -20.85 -12.50 -8.73
C ASN A 98 -20.88 -14.02 -9.06
N ASN A 99 -22.06 -14.65 -9.00
CA ASN A 99 -22.27 -16.04 -9.38
C ASN A 99 -21.97 -16.31 -10.87
N GLU A 100 -22.30 -15.38 -11.77
CA GLU A 100 -21.99 -15.49 -13.20
C GLU A 100 -20.49 -15.32 -13.47
N ILE A 101 -19.82 -14.45 -12.72
CA ILE A 101 -18.37 -14.26 -12.79
C ILE A 101 -17.63 -15.53 -12.32
N ILE A 102 -18.08 -16.12 -11.21
CA ILE A 102 -17.53 -17.36 -10.66
C ILE A 102 -17.77 -18.54 -11.61
N SER A 103 -19.00 -18.69 -12.14
CA SER A 103 -19.35 -19.80 -13.04
C SER A 103 -18.57 -19.74 -14.36
N SER A 104 -18.37 -18.53 -14.88
CA SER A 104 -17.55 -18.28 -16.08
C SER A 104 -16.04 -18.28 -15.82
N LYS A 105 -15.62 -18.41 -14.55
CA LYS A 105 -14.22 -18.36 -14.09
C LYS A 105 -13.47 -17.13 -14.60
N LYS A 106 -14.16 -15.99 -14.62
CA LYS A 106 -13.59 -14.68 -14.97
C LYS A 106 -13.18 -13.92 -13.72
N ALA A 107 -12.19 -13.05 -13.84
CA ALA A 107 -11.90 -12.06 -12.82
C ALA A 107 -12.94 -10.93 -12.86
N LYS A 108 -13.33 -10.45 -11.68
CA LYS A 108 -14.01 -9.18 -11.51
C LYS A 108 -12.96 -8.08 -11.58
N VAL A 109 -12.88 -7.39 -12.72
CA VAL A 109 -11.88 -6.37 -12.96
C VAL A 109 -12.39 -5.00 -12.51
N LEU A 110 -11.70 -4.42 -11.54
CA LEU A 110 -11.78 -3.04 -11.13
C LEU A 110 -10.75 -2.26 -11.96
N TYR A 111 -11.21 -1.24 -12.67
CA TYR A 111 -10.33 -0.39 -13.46
C TYR A 111 -10.16 0.94 -12.74
N TRP A 112 -8.91 1.34 -12.51
CA TRP A 112 -8.55 2.59 -11.87
C TRP A 112 -8.22 3.66 -12.90
N HIS A 113 -8.49 4.93 -12.62
CA HIS A 113 -8.07 6.00 -13.53
C HIS A 113 -6.55 6.16 -13.48
N ARG A 114 -5.90 6.20 -14.64
CA ARG A 114 -4.44 6.28 -14.79
C ARG A 114 -3.89 7.54 -14.12
N HIS A 115 -3.43 7.45 -12.87
CA HIS A 115 -2.51 8.37 -12.21
C HIS A 115 -1.88 7.67 -10.99
N GLU A 116 -0.57 7.86 -10.86
CA GLU A 116 0.37 7.45 -9.80
C GLU A 116 -0.28 6.88 -8.52
N TRP A 117 -0.02 5.61 -8.25
CA TRP A 117 -0.70 4.73 -7.29
C TRP A 117 -0.87 5.31 -5.88
N GLU A 118 0.04 6.16 -5.39
CA GLU A 118 -0.08 6.81 -4.07
C GLU A 118 -1.29 7.76 -3.99
N ASN A 119 -1.68 8.37 -5.11
CA ASN A 119 -2.86 9.22 -5.18
C ASN A 119 -4.16 8.40 -5.16
N TYR A 120 -4.12 7.17 -5.66
CA TYR A 120 -5.29 6.35 -5.92
C TYR A 120 -5.82 5.64 -4.67
N LEU A 121 -4.94 5.16 -3.79
CA LEU A 121 -5.34 4.50 -2.55
C LEU A 121 -6.20 5.39 -1.65
N LEU A 122 -5.94 6.70 -1.66
CA LEU A 122 -6.70 7.69 -0.89
C LEU A 122 -8.08 8.02 -1.49
N GLU A 123 -8.24 7.85 -2.79
CA GLU A 123 -9.48 8.14 -3.52
C GLU A 123 -10.43 6.93 -3.51
N GLU A 124 -9.87 5.72 -3.47
CA GLU A 124 -10.62 4.46 -3.48
C GLU A 124 -10.71 3.77 -2.13
N THR A 125 -10.26 4.39 -1.04
CA THR A 125 -10.54 3.85 0.30
C THR A 125 -12.04 3.56 0.46
N GLN A 126 -12.93 4.30 -0.18
CA GLN A 126 -14.36 3.97 -0.18
C GLN A 126 -14.68 2.68 -0.96
N LEU A 127 -14.10 2.48 -2.14
CA LEU A 127 -14.34 1.28 -2.96
C LEU A 127 -13.71 0.02 -2.34
N ILE A 128 -12.55 0.16 -1.70
CA ILE A 128 -11.91 -0.90 -0.90
C ILE A 128 -12.78 -1.21 0.32
N ALA A 129 -13.28 -0.20 1.01
CA ALA A 129 -14.23 -0.38 2.11
C ALA A 129 -15.49 -1.11 1.64
N ASP A 130 -16.09 -0.69 0.53
CA ASP A 130 -17.28 -1.30 -0.06
C ASP A 130 -17.04 -2.75 -0.47
N PHE A 131 -15.85 -3.07 -0.98
CA PHE A 131 -15.44 -4.44 -1.30
C PHE A 131 -15.31 -5.29 -0.03
N VAL A 132 -14.60 -4.79 0.98
CA VAL A 132 -14.38 -5.47 2.26
C VAL A 132 -15.70 -5.70 2.99
N ASN A 133 -16.63 -4.75 2.90
CA ASN A 133 -17.98 -4.86 3.45
C ASN A 133 -18.86 -5.90 2.74
N GLN A 134 -18.38 -6.59 1.73
CA GLN A 134 -19.09 -7.71 1.11
C GLN A 134 -18.65 -9.09 1.64
N PHE A 135 -17.61 -9.15 2.49
CA PHE A 135 -17.11 -10.39 3.07
C PHE A 135 -17.87 -10.80 4.35
N PRO A 136 -18.14 -12.10 4.57
CA PRO A 136 -18.73 -12.56 5.82
C PRO A 136 -17.69 -12.59 6.96
N LYS A 137 -18.10 -12.13 8.16
CA LYS A 137 -17.26 -12.03 9.37
C LYS A 137 -16.87 -13.39 9.98
N GLN A 138 -17.57 -14.48 9.64
CA GLN A 138 -17.27 -15.83 10.12
C GLN A 138 -17.58 -16.89 9.04
N SER A 139 -16.59 -17.71 8.70
CA SER A 139 -16.67 -18.80 7.71
C SER A 139 -17.67 -19.92 8.03
N LYS A 140 -18.36 -19.86 9.18
CA LYS A 140 -19.30 -20.89 9.64
C LYS A 140 -20.60 -20.94 8.85
N LYS A 141 -20.90 -19.95 8.02
CA LYS A 141 -21.98 -20.04 7.03
C LYS A 141 -21.37 -20.01 5.63
N SER A 142 -21.75 -21.00 4.83
CA SER A 142 -21.37 -21.25 3.45
C SER A 142 -21.72 -20.14 2.43
N GLY A 143 -21.97 -18.90 2.87
CA GLY A 143 -22.33 -17.79 1.99
C GLY A 143 -21.08 -17.18 1.36
N GLY A 144 -21.12 -16.96 0.04
CA GLY A 144 -20.15 -16.11 -0.63
C GLY A 144 -20.38 -14.63 -0.31
N PHE A 145 -20.14 -13.76 -1.30
CA PHE A 145 -20.44 -12.33 -1.20
C PHE A 145 -21.86 -12.09 -0.67
N SER A 146 -21.98 -11.41 0.47
CA SER A 146 -23.27 -11.00 1.02
C SER A 146 -23.44 -9.50 0.80
N LYS A 147 -24.59 -9.08 0.26
CA LYS A 147 -24.98 -7.66 0.24
C LYS A 147 -25.14 -7.08 1.66
N ASN A 148 -25.35 -7.96 2.65
CA ASN A 148 -25.54 -7.62 4.06
C ASN A 148 -24.44 -8.32 4.87
N SER A 149 -23.20 -7.83 4.82
CA SER A 149 -22.20 -8.29 5.77
C SER A 149 -22.30 -7.51 7.09
N ASP A 150 -21.85 -8.14 8.17
CA ASP A 150 -21.69 -7.49 9.48
C ASP A 150 -20.35 -6.72 9.58
N ILE A 151 -19.57 -6.67 8.50
CA ILE A 151 -18.34 -5.90 8.38
C ILE A 151 -18.72 -4.47 7.99
N LYS A 152 -18.12 -3.51 8.70
CA LYS A 152 -18.34 -2.07 8.49
C LYS A 152 -17.01 -1.34 8.48
N VAL A 153 -16.17 -1.68 7.51
CA VAL A 153 -15.02 -0.85 7.16
C VAL A 153 -15.55 0.43 6.53
N THR A 154 -15.08 1.56 7.04
CA THR A 154 -15.40 2.88 6.48
C THR A 154 -14.19 3.40 5.73
N LYS A 155 -14.43 4.33 4.80
CA LYS A 155 -13.36 5.10 4.16
C LYS A 155 -12.36 5.64 5.17
N ASN A 156 -12.85 6.27 6.26
CA ASN A 156 -12.00 6.86 7.30
C ASN A 156 -11.08 5.84 7.99
N ALA A 157 -11.53 4.60 8.18
CA ALA A 157 -10.67 3.57 8.78
C ALA A 157 -9.46 3.26 7.88
N LEU A 158 -9.68 3.21 6.57
CA LEU A 158 -8.64 2.98 5.57
C LEU A 158 -7.77 4.22 5.37
N ASP A 159 -8.36 5.41 5.39
CA ASP A 159 -7.63 6.67 5.33
C ASP A 159 -6.64 6.78 6.50
N ASN A 160 -7.04 6.41 7.72
CA ASN A 160 -6.16 6.40 8.89
C ASN A 160 -4.98 5.43 8.72
N HIS A 161 -5.21 4.22 8.21
CA HIS A 161 -4.12 3.28 7.94
C HIS A 161 -3.14 3.80 6.90
N LEU A 162 -3.66 4.55 5.93
CA LEU A 162 -2.86 5.14 4.88
C LEU A 162 -2.05 6.34 5.40
N THR A 163 -2.63 7.13 6.31
CA THR A 163 -1.90 8.14 7.09
C THR A 163 -0.75 7.49 7.86
N ASP A 164 -1.00 6.39 8.58
CA ASP A 164 0.05 5.68 9.32
C ASP A 164 1.18 5.24 8.38
N TYR A 165 0.85 4.68 7.22
CA TYR A 165 1.84 4.29 6.21
C TYR A 165 2.70 5.48 5.76
N PHE A 166 2.08 6.59 5.37
CA PHE A 166 2.83 7.76 4.91
C PHE A 166 3.74 8.35 5.97
N ILE A 167 3.31 8.32 7.24
CA ILE A 167 4.15 8.74 8.36
C ILE A 167 5.39 7.85 8.49
N GLU A 168 5.23 6.53 8.37
CA GLU A 168 6.35 5.60 8.41
C GLU A 168 7.30 5.80 7.21
N SER A 169 6.76 6.03 6.00
CA SER A 169 7.57 6.37 4.83
C SER A 169 8.34 7.69 5.00
N ILE A 170 7.72 8.72 5.58
CA ILE A 170 8.39 10.00 5.90
C ILE A 170 9.55 9.77 6.89
N LYS A 171 9.34 8.95 7.92
CA LYS A 171 10.41 8.62 8.89
C LYS A 171 11.56 7.86 8.23
N GLU A 172 11.27 6.94 7.33
CA GLU A 172 12.30 6.19 6.60
C GLU A 172 13.09 7.11 5.66
N GLU A 173 12.42 8.02 4.94
CA GLU A 173 13.08 9.03 4.11
C GLU A 173 14.00 9.93 4.96
N PHE A 174 13.53 10.36 6.14
CA PHE A 174 14.34 11.12 7.08
C PHE A 174 15.58 10.33 7.54
N PHE A 175 15.43 9.04 7.84
CA PHE A 175 16.55 8.18 8.20
C PHE A 175 17.58 8.07 7.07
N GLU A 176 17.13 7.87 5.83
CA GLU A 176 18.02 7.83 4.67
C GLU A 176 18.72 9.18 4.42
N CYS A 177 18.05 10.32 4.66
CA CYS A 177 18.69 11.63 4.63
C CYS A 177 19.80 11.76 5.68
N LEU A 178 19.56 11.32 6.92
CA LEU A 178 20.59 11.30 7.96
C LEU A 178 21.76 10.40 7.54
N LYS A 179 21.47 9.18 7.14
CA LYS A 179 22.46 8.19 6.67
C LYS A 179 23.30 8.70 5.50
N PHE A 180 22.68 9.38 4.53
CA PHE A 180 23.40 9.99 3.42
C PHE A 180 24.43 11.02 3.90
N ASN A 181 24.05 11.86 4.86
CA ASN A 181 24.92 12.87 5.45
C ASN A 181 25.98 12.30 6.40
N LEU A 182 25.79 11.07 6.88
CA LEU A 182 26.81 10.32 7.61
C LEU A 182 27.81 9.62 6.69
N ASN A 183 27.55 9.45 5.39
CA ASN A 183 28.33 8.53 4.57
C ASN A 183 29.73 9.09 4.25
N PRO A 184 30.83 8.42 4.65
CA PRO A 184 32.17 8.82 4.21
C PRO A 184 32.32 8.55 2.72
N LYS A 185 33.25 9.24 2.04
CA LYS A 185 33.71 8.89 0.68
C LYS A 185 34.48 7.53 0.63
N ILE A 186 34.15 6.58 1.49
CA ILE A 186 34.82 5.28 1.60
C ILE A 186 33.88 4.20 1.05
N ASP A 187 34.49 3.28 0.31
CA ASP A 187 33.90 2.20 -0.48
C ASP A 187 32.53 1.68 0.03
N TYR A 188 31.48 1.96 -0.77
CA TYR A 188 30.05 1.83 -0.48
C TYR A 188 29.58 0.42 -0.06
N SER A 189 30.41 -0.60 -0.14
CA SER A 189 30.00 -2.00 -0.06
C SER A 189 29.96 -2.60 1.34
N SER A 190 30.46 -1.92 2.37
CA SER A 190 30.65 -2.54 3.71
C SER A 190 30.19 -1.73 4.92
N PHE A 191 29.78 -0.47 4.76
CA PHE A 191 29.38 0.37 5.88
C PHE A 191 27.85 0.45 5.99
N SER A 192 27.26 -0.30 6.92
CA SER A 192 25.84 -0.19 7.28
C SER A 192 25.72 0.67 8.54
N ILE A 193 25.01 1.80 8.43
CA ILE A 193 24.67 2.63 9.58
C ILE A 193 23.46 1.99 10.27
N PRO A 194 23.57 1.59 11.55
CA PRO A 194 22.48 0.93 12.25
C PRO A 194 21.36 1.94 12.56
N LYS A 195 20.14 1.61 12.17
CA LYS A 195 18.93 2.31 12.61
C LYS A 195 18.69 2.01 14.09
N PRO A 196 18.50 3.01 14.97
CA PRO A 196 18.14 2.77 16.36
C PRO A 196 16.85 1.94 16.47
N ASN A 197 16.80 0.99 17.40
CA ASN A 197 15.60 0.18 17.63
C ASN A 197 14.37 1.02 18.04
N THR A 198 14.60 2.21 18.57
CA THR A 198 13.57 3.14 19.04
C THR A 198 13.22 4.21 18.00
N PHE A 199 13.89 4.22 16.83
CA PHE A 199 13.78 5.31 15.84
C PHE A 199 12.33 5.59 15.45
N ASP A 200 11.53 4.55 15.26
CA ASP A 200 10.13 4.69 14.81
C ASP A 200 9.22 5.30 15.90
N THR A 201 9.66 5.30 17.16
CA THR A 201 8.93 5.87 18.30
C THR A 201 9.57 7.15 18.85
N ASP A 202 10.78 7.47 18.41
CA ASP A 202 11.57 8.58 18.94
C ASP A 202 11.08 9.92 18.37
N THR A 203 11.16 10.97 19.19
CA THR A 203 10.95 12.34 18.70
C THR A 203 12.11 12.76 17.81
N ILE A 204 11.89 13.76 16.97
CA ILE A 204 12.96 14.31 16.13
C ILE A 204 14.14 14.78 17.00
N GLU A 205 13.91 15.40 18.16
CA GLU A 205 14.99 15.79 19.08
C GLU A 205 15.81 14.59 19.58
N THR A 206 15.15 13.47 19.90
CA THR A 206 15.81 12.24 20.34
C THR A 206 16.65 11.63 19.23
N ILE A 207 16.11 11.62 18.00
CA ILE A 207 16.84 11.18 16.80
C ILE A 207 18.07 12.08 16.55
N GLY A 208 17.95 13.39 16.77
CA GLY A 208 19.06 14.33 16.63
C GLY A 208 20.20 14.09 17.61
N ILE A 209 19.89 13.78 18.87
CA ILE A 209 20.89 13.41 19.88
C ILE A 209 21.63 12.15 19.42
N TRP A 210 20.90 11.13 18.96
CA TRP A 210 21.52 9.91 18.41
C TRP A 210 22.42 10.22 17.22
N PHE A 211 21.93 10.98 16.25
CA PHE A 211 22.66 11.31 15.03
C PHE A 211 23.98 12.03 15.32
N LEU A 212 23.95 13.06 16.17
CA LEU A 212 25.14 13.82 16.56
C LEU A 212 26.13 12.96 17.36
N THR A 213 25.62 12.16 18.31
CA THR A 213 26.46 11.23 19.09
C THR A 213 27.11 10.18 18.17
N TYR A 214 26.35 9.63 17.22
CA TYR A 214 26.86 8.66 16.26
C TYR A 214 27.94 9.31 15.37
N PHE A 215 27.69 10.51 14.85
CA PHE A 215 28.64 11.27 14.04
C PHE A 215 29.94 11.62 14.78
N GLU A 216 29.87 11.98 16.07
CA GLU A 216 31.06 12.27 16.88
C GLU A 216 31.88 11.02 17.22
N THR A 217 31.20 9.90 17.51
CA THR A 217 31.84 8.66 17.97
C THR A 217 32.40 7.83 16.82
N THR A 218 31.76 7.87 15.66
CA THR A 218 32.28 7.23 14.46
C THR A 218 33.25 8.20 13.77
N LYS A 219 34.53 7.81 13.64
CA LYS A 219 35.59 8.57 12.92
C LYS A 219 35.36 8.63 11.40
N ILE A 220 34.12 8.80 10.99
CA ILE A 220 33.63 8.74 9.62
C ILE A 220 33.86 10.08 8.91
N SER A 221 33.91 11.19 9.66
CA SER A 221 34.03 12.51 9.03
C SER A 221 35.49 12.89 8.75
N THR A 222 35.81 13.09 7.46
CA THR A 222 36.99 13.86 7.02
C THR A 222 36.78 15.38 7.16
N HIS A 223 35.58 15.82 7.57
CA HIS A 223 35.22 17.21 7.79
C HIS A 223 35.02 17.52 9.28
N PRO A 224 35.35 18.72 9.76
CA PRO A 224 35.04 19.11 11.13
C PRO A 224 33.54 18.95 11.40
N THR A 225 33.21 18.46 12.59
CA THR A 225 31.84 18.32 13.10
C THR A 225 31.10 19.64 12.93
N ARG A 226 30.20 19.70 11.94
CA ARG A 226 29.39 20.89 11.73
C ARG A 226 28.20 20.77 12.67
N ASN A 227 28.28 21.43 13.81
CA ASN A 227 27.22 21.40 14.84
C ASN A 227 25.84 21.83 14.30
N SER A 228 25.78 22.52 13.16
CA SER A 228 24.53 22.91 12.49
C SER A 228 23.99 21.87 11.50
N LEU A 229 24.72 20.79 11.18
CA LEU A 229 24.31 19.83 10.14
C LEU A 229 22.94 19.22 10.41
N TYR A 230 22.68 18.83 11.65
CA TYR A 230 21.39 18.26 12.03
C TYR A 230 20.25 19.27 11.86
N GLU A 231 20.47 20.53 12.28
CA GLU A 231 19.48 21.60 12.12
C GLU A 231 19.27 21.97 10.65
N GLU A 232 20.30 21.89 9.82
CA GLU A 232 20.20 22.07 8.37
C GLU A 232 19.29 21.00 7.76
N ILE A 233 19.57 19.71 7.99
CA ILE A 233 18.73 18.60 7.49
C ILE A 233 17.29 18.72 8.02
N LYS A 234 17.14 19.02 9.31
CA LYS A 234 15.84 19.25 9.95
C LYS A 234 15.06 20.40 9.30
N SER A 235 15.74 21.42 8.78
CA SER A 235 15.14 22.60 8.16
C SER A 235 14.83 22.45 6.67
N GLU A 236 15.42 21.47 5.98
CA GLU A 236 15.22 21.23 4.54
C GLU A 236 13.78 20.83 4.20
N PHE A 237 13.07 20.26 5.18
CA PHE A 237 11.70 19.82 5.03
C PHE A 237 10.94 19.94 6.35
N ASN A 238 9.63 19.72 6.32
CA ASN A 238 8.77 19.83 7.50
C ASN A 238 8.90 18.64 8.47
N TRP A 239 10.11 18.06 8.62
CA TRP A 239 10.37 16.86 9.41
C TRP A 239 9.86 16.98 10.84
N HIS A 240 10.10 18.13 11.48
CA HIS A 240 9.73 18.32 12.88
C HIS A 240 8.23 18.15 13.12
N ASN A 241 7.40 18.79 12.30
CA ASN A 241 5.95 18.71 12.46
C ASN A 241 5.43 17.32 12.08
N LEU A 242 5.93 16.72 11.00
CA LEU A 242 5.43 15.43 10.52
C LEU A 242 5.84 14.26 11.44
N ILE A 243 7.02 14.31 12.04
CA ILE A 243 7.52 13.26 12.96
C ILE A 243 6.93 13.44 14.35
N ASN A 244 6.97 14.64 14.93
CA ASN A 244 6.50 14.86 16.30
C ASN A 244 4.97 15.00 16.40
N GLN A 245 4.30 15.37 15.30
CA GLN A 245 2.84 15.54 15.25
C GLN A 245 2.25 14.81 14.03
N PRO A 246 2.32 13.47 13.97
CA PRO A 246 1.85 12.69 12.82
C PRO A 246 0.40 12.96 12.43
N SER A 247 -0.46 13.28 13.41
CA SER A 247 -1.87 13.60 13.20
C SER A 247 -2.11 14.89 12.40
N THR A 248 -1.07 15.69 12.16
CA THR A 248 -1.14 16.91 11.34
C THR A 248 -0.93 16.64 9.85
N LEU A 249 -0.52 15.42 9.48
CA LEU A 249 -0.37 15.03 8.09
C LEU A 249 -1.73 15.06 7.39
N SER A 250 -1.88 15.97 6.43
CA SER A 250 -3.05 15.96 5.55
C SER A 250 -2.82 14.97 4.41
N LEU A 251 -3.88 14.25 4.04
CA LEU A 251 -3.84 13.31 2.93
C LEU A 251 -3.51 14.01 1.60
N ASP A 252 -4.03 15.22 1.39
CA ASP A 252 -3.71 16.03 0.20
C ASP A 252 -2.23 16.44 0.14
N PHE A 253 -1.59 16.67 1.29
CA PHE A 253 -0.15 16.90 1.33
C PHE A 253 0.60 15.62 0.99
N ALA A 254 0.25 14.49 1.62
CA ALA A 254 0.89 13.20 1.38
C ALA A 254 0.82 12.80 -0.11
N LYS A 255 -0.35 12.97 -0.73
CA LYS A 255 -0.57 12.80 -2.18
C LYS A 255 0.47 13.54 -3.01
N ASN A 256 0.58 14.84 -2.79
CA ASN A 256 1.47 15.70 -3.57
C ASN A 256 2.94 15.40 -3.29
N TYR A 257 3.28 15.01 -2.06
CA TYR A 257 4.66 14.76 -1.65
C TYR A 257 5.21 13.44 -2.18
N PHE A 258 4.41 12.38 -2.13
CA PHE A 258 4.80 11.05 -2.62
C PHE A 258 4.63 10.90 -4.12
N ARG A 259 3.96 11.85 -4.77
CA ARG A 259 3.78 11.91 -6.21
C ARG A 259 5.10 11.70 -6.98
N GLY A 260 5.22 10.56 -7.67
CA GLY A 260 6.34 10.24 -8.55
C GLY A 260 7.63 9.88 -7.81
N LYS A 261 7.56 9.69 -6.49
CA LYS A 261 8.63 9.09 -5.71
C LYS A 261 8.43 7.57 -5.77
N GLU A 262 9.09 6.92 -6.73
CA GLU A 262 9.23 5.46 -6.69
C GLU A 262 9.82 5.08 -5.33
N ALA A 263 9.02 4.45 -4.47
CA ALA A 263 9.49 3.86 -3.22
C ALA A 263 10.36 2.62 -3.48
#